data_AF-A0A7V8DII0-F1
#
_entry.id   AF-A0A7V8DII0-F1
#
_cell.length_a   1.000
_cell.length_b   1.000
_cell.length_c   1.000
_cell.angle_alpha   90.00
_cell.angle_beta   90.00
_cell.angle_gamma   90.00
#
_symmetry.space_group_name_H-M   'P 1'
#
loop_
_entity.id
_entity.type
_entity.pdbx_description
1 polymer ?
#
loop_
_entity_poly.entity_id
_entity_poly.type
_entity_poly.pdbx_seq_one_letter_code
_entity_poly.pdbx_strand_id
1 'polypeptide(L)'
;MRRVYSAVCITTITILFFMVSLAFPVCAADVRPAQQPALQVSKQPDIQAVKPKRPAKVRLHRNAKGEYTWDITADSADEVVRTDARLRKLLKIE
;
A
#
# COMPACT_ATOMS: atom_id res chain seq x y z
N MET A 1 -59.62 53.56 -16.60
CA MET A 1 -59.52 52.28 -17.34
C MET A 1 -58.10 51.68 -17.42
N ARG A 2 -56.99 52.43 -17.26
CA ARG A 2 -55.61 51.88 -17.41
C ARG A 2 -55.13 50.88 -16.35
N ARG A 3 -55.66 50.93 -15.11
CA ARG A 3 -55.23 50.03 -14.01
C ARG A 3 -55.70 48.57 -14.17
N VAL A 4 -56.84 48.37 -14.84
CA VAL A 4 -57.42 47.03 -15.05
C VAL A 4 -56.61 46.25 -16.10
N TYR A 5 -56.17 46.91 -17.18
CA TYR A 5 -55.31 46.29 -18.19
C TYR A 5 -53.93 45.89 -17.64
N SER A 6 -53.39 46.66 -16.69
CA SER A 6 -52.10 46.33 -16.05
C SER A 6 -52.20 45.10 -15.16
N ALA A 7 -53.25 44.98 -14.35
CA ALA A 7 -53.45 43.81 -13.49
C ALA A 7 -53.70 42.54 -14.32
N VAL A 8 -54.50 42.63 -15.39
CA VAL A 8 -54.77 41.51 -16.31
C VAL A 8 -53.48 41.06 -17.02
N CYS A 9 -52.68 42.00 -17.53
CA CYS A 9 -51.37 41.68 -18.12
C CYS A 9 -50.40 41.03 -17.12
N ILE A 10 -50.37 41.50 -15.86
CA ILE A 10 -49.49 40.91 -14.85
C ILE A 10 -49.93 39.48 -14.54
N THR A 11 -51.24 39.23 -14.43
CA THR A 11 -51.77 37.88 -14.18
C THR A 11 -51.57 36.93 -15.36
N THR A 12 -51.64 37.40 -16.61
CA THR A 12 -51.38 36.54 -17.77
C THR A 12 -49.89 36.19 -17.90
N ILE A 13 -48.99 37.14 -17.60
CA ILE A 13 -47.54 36.90 -17.62
C ILE A 13 -47.12 35.90 -16.54
N THR A 14 -47.69 35.98 -15.32
CA THR A 14 -47.37 35.02 -14.25
C THR A 14 -47.86 33.62 -14.56
N ILE A 15 -49.05 33.46 -15.14
CA ILE A 15 -49.58 32.16 -15.58
C ILE A 15 -48.70 31.55 -16.67
N LEU A 16 -48.25 32.37 -17.63
CA LEU A 16 -47.41 31.93 -18.74
C LEU A 16 -46.02 31.49 -18.25
N PHE A 17 -45.45 32.22 -17.28
CA PHE A 17 -44.19 31.84 -16.63
C PHE A 17 -44.30 30.50 -15.88
N PHE A 18 -45.41 30.27 -15.20
CA PHE A 18 -45.65 29.03 -14.45
C PHE A 18 -45.88 27.82 -15.37
N MET A 19 -46.51 28.01 -16.53
CA MET A 19 -46.65 26.97 -17.55
C MET A 19 -45.31 26.59 -18.19
N VAL A 20 -44.44 27.59 -18.42
CA VAL A 20 -43.10 27.35 -18.98
C VAL A 20 -42.20 26.62 -17.97
N SER A 21 -42.25 26.96 -16.68
CA SER A 21 -41.43 26.28 -15.66
C SER A 21 -41.83 24.82 -15.45
N LEU A 22 -43.11 24.48 -15.65
CA LEU A 22 -43.59 23.09 -15.54
C LEU A 22 -43.19 22.22 -16.75
N ALA A 23 -42.95 22.83 -17.91
CA ALA A 23 -42.60 22.14 -19.16
C ALA A 23 -41.10 21.76 -19.27
N PHE A 24 -40.25 22.30 -18.39
CA PHE A 24 -38.83 21.93 -18.32
C PHE A 24 -38.55 21.17 -17.03
N PRO A 25 -38.81 19.85 -16.95
CA PRO A 25 -38.15 19.03 -15.96
C PRO A 25 -36.67 19.06 -16.32
N VAL A 26 -35.89 19.90 -15.61
CA VAL A 26 -34.44 19.80 -15.58
C VAL A 26 -34.14 18.33 -15.30
N CYS A 27 -33.49 17.67 -16.26
CA CYS A 27 -32.94 16.34 -16.08
C CYS A 27 -32.00 16.40 -14.87
N ALA A 28 -32.54 16.11 -13.69
CA ALA A 28 -31.75 15.67 -12.56
C ALA A 28 -31.23 14.30 -12.98
N ALA A 29 -30.14 14.30 -13.75
CA ALA A 29 -29.32 13.13 -13.88
C ALA A 29 -28.97 12.73 -12.45
N ASP A 30 -29.53 11.60 -12.01
CA ASP A 30 -29.04 10.88 -10.84
C ASP A 30 -27.54 10.69 -11.07
N VAL A 31 -26.72 11.60 -10.53
CA VAL A 31 -25.31 11.35 -10.30
C VAL A 31 -25.30 10.34 -9.16
N ARG A 32 -25.62 9.10 -9.50
CA ARG A 32 -25.27 7.94 -8.69
C ARG A 32 -23.80 8.12 -8.39
N PRO A 33 -23.38 8.24 -7.12
CA PRO A 33 -21.96 8.21 -6.83
C PRO A 33 -21.47 6.91 -7.43
N ALA A 34 -20.59 7.00 -8.43
CA ALA A 34 -19.96 5.84 -9.02
C ALA A 34 -19.45 5.01 -7.86
N GLN A 35 -20.08 3.86 -7.66
CA GLN A 35 -19.71 2.91 -6.63
C GLN A 35 -18.35 2.40 -7.08
N GLN A 36 -17.31 3.13 -6.66
CA GLN A 36 -15.93 2.77 -6.86
C GLN A 36 -15.85 1.32 -6.39
N PRO A 37 -15.38 0.37 -7.23
CA PRO A 37 -15.22 -0.99 -6.78
C PRO A 37 -14.30 -0.90 -5.57
N ALA A 38 -14.85 -1.15 -4.38
CA ALA A 38 -14.12 -1.17 -3.15
C ALA A 38 -12.92 -2.08 -3.43
N LEU A 39 -11.71 -1.52 -3.35
CA LEU A 39 -10.48 -2.26 -3.54
C LEU A 39 -10.57 -3.46 -2.61
N GLN A 40 -10.89 -4.62 -3.18
CA GLN A 40 -10.87 -5.88 -2.46
C GLN A 40 -9.39 -6.17 -2.28
N VAL A 41 -8.81 -5.56 -1.25
CA VAL A 41 -7.55 -5.99 -0.67
C VAL A 41 -7.83 -7.37 -0.14
N SER A 42 -7.67 -8.37 -1.01
CA SER A 42 -7.55 -9.76 -0.64
C SER A 42 -6.56 -9.78 0.50
N LYS A 43 -7.00 -10.20 1.69
CA LYS A 43 -6.15 -10.30 2.86
C LYS A 43 -5.03 -11.28 2.49
N GLN A 44 -3.90 -10.72 2.06
CA GLN A 44 -2.66 -11.42 1.81
C GLN A 44 -2.44 -12.32 3.03
N PRO A 45 -2.20 -13.63 2.87
CA PRO A 45 -1.94 -14.50 3.99
C PRO A 45 -0.83 -13.86 4.82
N ASP A 46 -1.12 -13.69 6.11
CA ASP A 46 -0.28 -12.99 7.09
C ASP A 46 1.19 -13.35 6.82
N ILE A 47 1.97 -12.38 6.34
CA ILE A 47 3.37 -12.60 5.99
C ILE A 47 4.05 -12.95 7.30
N GLN A 48 4.21 -14.25 7.56
CA GLN A 48 4.93 -14.73 8.73
C GLN A 48 6.35 -14.19 8.62
N ALA A 49 6.67 -13.18 9.41
CA ALA A 49 8.00 -12.62 9.50
C ALA A 49 8.93 -13.69 10.05
N VAL A 50 9.51 -14.50 9.15
CA VAL A 50 10.56 -15.45 9.52
C VAL A 50 11.73 -14.62 10.01
N LYS A 51 11.99 -14.68 11.32
CA LYS A 51 13.11 -13.96 11.92
C LYS A 51 14.40 -14.39 11.21
N PRO A 52 15.19 -13.46 10.67
CA PRO A 52 16.42 -13.83 9.98
C PRO A 52 17.36 -14.52 10.98
N LYS A 53 17.95 -15.65 10.56
CA LYS A 53 18.97 -16.35 11.33
C LYS A 53 20.18 -15.44 11.50
N ARG A 54 20.79 -15.41 12.69
CA ARG A 54 22.00 -14.63 12.91
C ARG A 54 23.15 -15.29 12.15
N PRO A 55 24.00 -14.51 11.46
CA PRO A 55 25.13 -15.08 10.73
C PRO A 55 26.19 -15.63 11.68
N ALA A 56 26.90 -16.68 11.25
CA ALA A 56 28.07 -17.18 11.95
C ALA A 56 29.17 -16.09 12.00
N LYS A 57 29.71 -15.84 13.18
CA LYS A 57 30.79 -14.89 13.43
C LYS A 57 32.12 -15.62 13.44
N VAL A 58 33.06 -15.15 12.64
CA VAL A 58 34.43 -15.67 12.59
C VAL A 58 35.38 -14.63 13.17
N ARG A 59 36.20 -15.00 14.15
CA ARG A 59 37.23 -14.13 14.73
C ARG A 59 38.59 -14.69 14.36
N LEU A 60 39.41 -13.89 13.69
CA LEU A 60 40.78 -14.25 13.35
C LEU A 60 41.72 -13.72 14.43
N HIS A 61 42.57 -14.59 14.93
CA HIS A 61 43.59 -14.30 15.91
C HIS A 61 44.97 -14.59 15.30
N ARG A 62 45.94 -13.73 15.61
CA ARG A 62 47.35 -13.96 15.26
C ARG A 62 48.11 -14.16 16.55
N ASN A 63 48.82 -15.28 16.67
CA ASN A 63 49.64 -15.55 17.84
C ASN A 63 51.02 -14.87 17.74
N ALA A 64 51.76 -14.87 18.85
CA ALA A 64 53.10 -14.26 18.90
C ALA A 64 54.13 -14.95 17.98
N LYS A 65 53.86 -16.20 17.55
CA LYS A 65 54.66 -16.95 16.58
C LYS A 65 54.33 -16.56 15.12
N GLY A 66 53.33 -15.70 14.92
CA GLY A 66 52.89 -15.25 13.61
C GLY A 66 51.89 -16.18 12.92
N GLU A 67 51.45 -17.25 13.59
CA GLU A 67 50.45 -18.18 13.07
C GLU A 67 49.04 -17.60 13.25
N TYR A 68 48.15 -17.92 12.33
CA TYR A 68 46.76 -17.50 12.35
C TYR A 68 45.87 -18.62 12.86
N THR A 69 45.02 -18.31 13.83
CA THR A 69 43.97 -19.19 14.36
C THR A 69 42.62 -18.50 14.22
N TRP A 70 41.53 -19.25 14.14
CA TRP A 70 40.19 -18.68 14.10
C TRP A 70 39.23 -19.35 15.08
N ASP A 71 38.35 -18.52 15.65
CA ASP A 71 37.22 -18.97 16.46
C ASP A 71 35.92 -18.69 15.72
N ILE A 72 35.00 -19.66 15.72
CA ILE A 72 33.71 -19.59 15.04
C ILE A 72 32.60 -19.63 16.10
N THR A 73 31.68 -18.67 16.05
CA THR A 73 30.49 -18.62 16.91
C THR A 73 29.25 -18.56 16.04
N ALA A 74 28.33 -19.50 16.20
CA ALA A 74 27.05 -19.54 15.48
C ALA A 74 25.92 -20.01 16.42
N ASP A 75 24.67 -19.81 15.99
CA ASP A 75 23.49 -20.20 16.78
C ASP A 75 23.30 -21.74 16.81
N SER A 76 23.83 -22.47 15.83
CA SER A 76 23.78 -23.94 15.74
C SER A 76 25.17 -24.55 15.52
N ALA A 77 25.40 -25.73 16.10
CA ALA A 77 26.62 -26.50 15.89
C ALA A 77 26.84 -26.88 14.40
N ASP A 78 25.76 -27.17 13.66
CA ASP A 78 25.85 -27.49 12.23
C ASP A 78 26.42 -26.31 11.41
N GLU A 79 26.06 -25.08 11.80
CA GLU A 79 26.57 -23.87 11.16
C GLU A 79 28.06 -23.65 11.46
N VAL A 80 28.51 -24.01 12.68
CA VAL A 80 29.93 -23.96 13.05
C VAL A 80 30.74 -24.92 12.18
N VAL A 81 30.32 -26.18 12.09
CA VAL A 81 31.02 -27.21 11.30
C VAL A 81 31.05 -26.84 9.82
N ARG A 82 29.92 -26.39 9.27
CA ARG A 82 29.85 -25.98 7.86
C ARG A 82 30.74 -24.77 7.57
N THR A 83 30.80 -23.82 8.49
CA THR A 83 31.66 -22.64 8.37
C THR A 83 33.14 -23.03 8.42
N ASP A 84 33.52 -23.92 9.35
CA ASP A 84 34.90 -24.38 9.48
C ASP A 84 35.38 -25.14 8.23
N ALA A 85 34.55 -26.07 7.73
CA ALA A 85 34.84 -26.80 6.49
C ALA A 85 35.03 -25.85 5.30
N ARG A 86 34.19 -24.81 5.20
CA ARG A 86 34.33 -23.78 4.16
C ARG A 86 35.62 -22.98 4.31
N LEU A 87 36.00 -22.62 5.54
CA LEU A 87 37.26 -21.90 5.81
C LEU A 87 38.48 -22.73 5.42
N ARG A 88 38.54 -24.00 5.82
CA ARG A 88 39.63 -24.92 5.46
C ARG A 88 39.79 -25.06 3.95
N LYS A 89 38.68 -25.19 3.23
CA LYS A 89 38.66 -25.25 1.77
C LYS A 89 39.19 -23.98 1.11
N LEU A 90 38.80 -22.80 1.62
CA LEU A 90 39.29 -21.51 1.10
C LEU A 90 40.79 -21.33 1.32
N LEU A 91 41.30 -21.82 2.45
CA LEU A 91 42.71 -21.74 2.82
C LEU A 91 43.57 -22.85 2.20
N LYS A 92 42.95 -23.80 1.48
CA LYS A 92 43.64 -24.95 0.85
C LYS A 92 44.45 -25.78 1.86
N ILE A 93 43.91 -25.92 3.07
CA ILE A 93 44.52 -26.70 4.15
C ILE A 93 44.10 -28.18 4.07
N GLU A 94 43.11 -28.48 3.23
CA GLU A 94 42.51 -29.79 2.98
C GLU A 94 42.76 -30.25 1.55
#